data_AF-F4LR82-F1
#
_entry.id   AF-F4LR82-F1
#
_cell.length_a   1.000
_cell.length_b   1.000
_cell.length_c   1.000
_cell.angle_alpha   90.00
_cell.angle_beta   90.00
_cell.angle_gamma   90.00
#
_symmetry.space_group_name_H-M   'P 1'
#
loop_
_entity.id
_entity.type
_entity.pdbx_description
1 polymer ?
#
loop_
_entity_poly.entity_id
_entity_poly.type
_entity_poly.pdbx_seq_one_letter_code
_entity_poly.pdbx_strand_id
1 'polypeptide(L)'
;MQVNIKPGYLNLLENGRLHEKVKEAKRHLTKCNLYPYKCNVNRKDQLGFCHATDGVIVSSYSPHFGEEAPLVGKNGSCTIFFRYSAQNG
;
A
#
# COMPACT_ATOMS: atom_id res chain seq x y z
N MET A 1 -30.81 -12.48 -9.91
CA MET A 1 -30.24 -11.22 -10.44
C MET A 1 -28.73 -11.35 -10.47
N GLN A 2 -28.12 -11.43 -11.65
CA GLN A 2 -26.65 -11.33 -11.76
C GLN A 2 -26.31 -9.86 -11.98
N VAL A 3 -25.60 -9.28 -11.03
CA VAL A 3 -25.09 -7.92 -11.11
C VAL A 3 -23.71 -8.01 -11.76
N ASN A 4 -23.62 -7.68 -13.05
CA ASN A 4 -22.36 -7.63 -13.78
C ASN A 4 -21.62 -6.32 -13.47
N ILE A 5 -21.26 -6.10 -12.20
CA ILE A 5 -20.40 -4.97 -11.81
C ILE A 5 -18.96 -5.38 -12.03
N LYS A 6 -18.32 -4.69 -12.99
CA LYS A 6 -16.88 -4.78 -13.16
C LYS A 6 -16.20 -3.82 -12.17
N PRO A 7 -15.27 -4.30 -11.33
CA PRO A 7 -14.49 -3.43 -10.47
C PRO A 7 -13.76 -2.34 -11.26
N GLY A 8 -13.79 -1.10 -10.76
CA GLY A 8 -13.21 0.05 -11.47
C GLY A 8 -11.72 -0.09 -11.79
N TYR A 9 -10.96 -0.81 -10.97
CA TYR A 9 -9.53 -1.05 -11.23
C TYR A 9 -9.29 -1.91 -12.48
N LEU A 10 -10.21 -2.82 -12.84
CA LEU A 10 -10.11 -3.60 -14.08
C LEU A 10 -10.33 -2.71 -15.30
N ASN A 11 -11.28 -1.78 -15.23
CA ASN A 11 -11.48 -0.81 -16.31
C ASN A 11 -10.24 0.10 -16.47
N LEU A 12 -9.67 0.58 -15.36
CA LEU A 12 -8.43 1.38 -15.39
C LEU A 12 -7.23 0.60 -15.93
N LEU A 13 -7.16 -0.70 -15.66
CA LEU A 13 -6.12 -1.57 -16.21
C LEU A 13 -6.27 -1.70 -17.72
N GLU A 14 -7.47 -2.01 -18.21
CA GLU A 14 -7.78 -2.23 -19.63
C GLU A 14 -7.57 -1.00 -20.48
N ASN A 15 -7.94 0.19 -19.98
CA ASN A 15 -7.74 1.44 -20.71
C ASN A 15 -6.36 2.09 -20.46
N GLY A 16 -5.44 1.39 -19.77
CA GLY A 16 -4.07 1.85 -19.53
C GLY A 16 -3.90 2.92 -18.46
N ARG A 17 -4.97 3.57 -17.99
CA ARG A 17 -4.92 4.67 -17.01
C ARG A 17 -4.36 4.25 -15.65
N LEU A 18 -4.43 2.97 -15.30
CA LEU A 18 -3.81 2.44 -14.08
C LEU A 18 -2.29 2.65 -14.12
N HIS A 19 -1.65 2.42 -15.26
CA HIS A 19 -0.20 2.62 -15.41
C HIS A 19 0.18 4.10 -15.31
N GLU A 20 -0.65 5.00 -15.82
CA GLU A 20 -0.46 6.45 -15.68
C GLU A 20 -0.52 6.87 -14.22
N LYS A 21 -1.53 6.38 -13.47
CA LYS A 21 -1.65 6.61 -12.03
C LYS A 21 -0.48 6.05 -11.25
N VAL A 22 0.04 4.88 -11.63
CA VAL A 22 1.26 4.31 -11.02
C VAL A 22 2.47 5.19 -11.27
N LYS A 23 2.66 5.70 -12.51
CA LYS A 23 3.73 6.65 -12.82
C LYS A 23 3.60 7.93 -11.99
N GLU A 24 2.38 8.47 -11.88
CA GLU A 24 2.10 9.64 -11.05
C GLU A 24 2.43 9.40 -9.58
N ALA A 25 1.94 8.29 -9.01
CA ALA A 25 2.23 7.88 -7.64
C ALA A 25 3.73 7.81 -7.36
N LYS A 26 4.51 7.22 -8.29
CA LYS A 26 5.97 7.10 -8.17
C LYS A 26 6.69 8.44 -8.19
N ARG A 27 6.16 9.48 -8.85
CA ARG A 27 6.77 10.83 -8.82
C ARG A 27 6.77 11.44 -7.42
N HIS A 28 5.81 11.07 -6.58
CA HIS A 28 5.78 11.51 -5.19
C HIS A 28 6.88 10.90 -4.33
N LEU A 29 7.54 9.82 -4.75
CA LEU A 29 8.70 9.28 -4.04
C LEU A 29 9.91 10.20 -4.20
N THR A 30 10.13 10.78 -5.39
CA THR A 30 11.29 11.62 -5.67
C THR A 30 11.14 13.07 -5.20
N LYS A 31 9.90 13.51 -4.98
CA LYS A 31 9.57 14.83 -4.41
C LYS A 31 8.38 14.68 -3.46
N CYS A 32 8.67 14.23 -2.25
CA CYS A 32 7.63 13.86 -1.30
C CYS A 32 6.76 15.04 -0.85
N ASN A 33 5.48 14.97 -1.20
CA ASN A 33 4.44 15.91 -0.80
C ASN A 33 3.16 15.22 -0.26
N LEU A 34 3.27 13.94 0.10
CA LEU A 34 2.14 13.09 0.52
C LEU A 34 1.67 13.30 1.97
N TYR A 35 2.50 13.94 2.81
CA TYR A 35 2.19 14.19 4.21
C TYR A 35 2.23 15.70 4.51
N PRO A 36 1.63 16.17 5.62
CA PRO A 36 1.37 17.60 5.85
C PRO A 36 2.59 18.51 5.70
N TYR A 37 3.78 18.05 6.12
CA TYR A 37 5.00 18.87 6.04
C TYR A 37 5.63 18.94 4.65
N LYS A 38 5.20 18.13 3.68
CA LYS A 38 5.66 18.15 2.28
C LYS A 38 7.19 18.33 2.13
N CYS A 39 8.00 17.47 2.74
CA CYS A 39 9.46 17.68 2.80
C CYS A 39 10.20 17.73 1.45
N ASN A 40 9.57 17.39 0.34
CA ASN A 40 10.16 17.39 -1.01
C ASN A 40 11.40 16.48 -1.17
N VAL A 41 11.73 15.64 -0.20
CA VAL A 41 12.86 14.72 -0.31
C VAL A 41 12.63 13.64 -1.36
N ASN A 42 13.73 13.13 -1.91
CA ASN A 42 13.75 11.87 -2.66
C ASN A 42 13.86 10.69 -1.70
N ARG A 43 12.77 9.94 -1.53
CA ARG A 43 12.67 8.78 -0.63
C ARG A 43 13.54 7.59 -1.04
N LYS A 44 14.08 7.59 -2.26
CA LYS A 44 15.04 6.59 -2.72
C LYS A 44 16.42 6.78 -2.09
N ASP A 45 16.73 8.00 -1.67
CA ASP A 45 18.07 8.38 -1.21
C ASP A 45 18.08 8.79 0.26
N GLN A 46 17.00 9.40 0.76
CA GLN A 46 16.95 9.98 2.11
C GLN A 46 15.56 9.93 2.75
N LEU A 47 15.53 9.94 4.08
CA LEU A 47 14.30 10.00 4.87
C LEU A 47 13.89 11.45 5.15
N GLY A 48 12.59 11.71 5.14
CA GLY A 48 12.00 12.93 5.70
C GLY A 48 11.60 12.74 7.16
N PHE A 49 11.03 13.77 7.79
CA PHE A 49 10.58 13.72 9.20
C PHE A 49 9.67 12.54 9.55
N CYS A 50 8.85 12.07 8.60
CA CYS A 50 7.98 10.91 8.81
C CYS A 50 8.72 9.56 8.80
N HIS A 51 10.02 9.51 8.48
CA HIS A 51 10.84 8.30 8.40
C HIS A 51 10.32 7.19 7.47
N ALA A 52 9.31 7.47 6.64
CA ALA A 52 8.85 6.49 5.65
C ALA A 52 9.87 6.32 4.51
N THR A 53 10.05 5.08 4.07
CA THR A 53 10.98 4.72 2.98
C THR A 53 10.24 4.70 1.63
N ASP A 54 10.93 4.31 0.55
CA ASP A 54 10.30 3.99 -0.75
C ASP A 54 9.86 2.51 -0.86
N GLY A 55 10.08 1.74 0.21
CA GLY A 55 9.71 0.33 0.33
C GLY A 55 8.56 0.09 1.32
N VAL A 56 8.05 -1.14 1.29
CA VAL A 56 7.04 -1.61 2.26
C VAL A 56 7.76 -2.32 3.40
N ILE A 57 7.36 -2.04 4.64
CA ILE A 57 7.93 -2.67 5.83
C ILE A 57 6.87 -3.54 6.50
N VAL A 58 7.12 -4.85 6.56
CA VAL A 58 6.30 -5.79 7.34
C VAL A 58 6.74 -5.72 8.80
N SER A 59 5.81 -5.36 9.69
CA SER A 59 6.07 -5.30 11.14
C SER A 59 5.79 -6.63 11.84
N SER A 60 4.79 -7.37 11.38
CA SER A 60 4.43 -8.69 11.89
C SER A 60 3.51 -9.41 10.92
N TYR A 61 3.43 -10.73 11.05
CA TYR A 61 2.46 -11.56 10.34
C TYR A 61 2.08 -12.75 11.23
N SER A 62 0.81 -13.12 11.24
CA SER A 62 0.32 -14.25 12.02
C SER A 62 -0.98 -14.80 11.46
N PRO A 63 -1.29 -16.08 11.71
CA PRO A 63 -2.65 -16.60 11.54
C PRO A 63 -3.63 -15.78 12.40
N HIS A 64 -4.80 -15.54 11.86
CA HIS A 64 -5.90 -14.80 12.47
C HIS A 64 -7.18 -15.63 12.35
N PHE A 65 -7.68 -16.08 13.50
CA PHE A 65 -8.86 -16.95 13.59
C PHE A 65 -10.13 -16.18 13.96
N GLY A 66 -10.04 -14.85 14.09
CA GLY A 66 -11.14 -13.98 14.52
C GLY A 66 -11.98 -13.40 13.38
N GLU A 67 -11.68 -13.74 12.12
CA GLU A 67 -12.49 -13.34 10.97
C GLU A 67 -13.86 -14.03 10.95
N GLU A 68 -14.76 -13.54 10.10
CA GLU A 68 -16.03 -14.21 9.85
C GLU A 68 -15.82 -15.62 9.26
N ALA A 69 -16.75 -16.54 9.54
CA ALA A 69 -16.69 -17.95 9.11
C ALA A 69 -16.28 -18.18 7.63
N PRO A 70 -16.76 -17.40 6.62
CA PRO A 70 -16.32 -17.58 5.24
C PRO A 70 -14.85 -17.18 4.97
N LEU A 71 -14.22 -16.40 5.85
CA LEU A 71 -12.88 -15.84 5.67
C LEU A 71 -11.79 -16.59 6.46
N VAL A 72 -12.15 -17.32 7.53
CA VAL A 72 -11.21 -18.05 8.40
C VAL A 72 -10.62 -19.29 7.74
N GLY A 73 -11.38 -19.99 6.90
CA GLY A 73 -10.95 -21.27 6.32
C GLY A 73 -10.58 -22.31 7.38
N LYS A 74 -9.65 -23.23 7.06
CA LYS A 74 -9.24 -24.32 7.99
C LYS A 74 -8.08 -23.93 8.92
N ASN A 75 -7.25 -22.97 8.51
CA ASN A 75 -5.99 -22.63 9.18
C ASN A 75 -5.95 -21.18 9.69
N GLY A 76 -7.10 -20.51 9.76
CA GLY A 76 -7.17 -19.06 9.98
C GLY A 76 -6.92 -18.28 8.69
N SER A 77 -7.33 -17.01 8.68
CA SER A 77 -6.84 -16.06 7.68
C SER A 77 -5.42 -15.65 8.06
N CYS A 78 -4.62 -15.17 7.11
CA CYS A 78 -3.33 -14.58 7.44
C CYS A 78 -3.50 -13.06 7.56
N THR A 79 -3.01 -12.47 8.65
CA THR A 79 -2.93 -11.02 8.79
C THR A 79 -1.48 -10.59 8.70
N ILE A 80 -1.19 -9.66 7.78
CA ILE A 80 0.12 -9.05 7.61
C ILE A 80 -0.01 -7.58 8.02
N PHE A 81 0.74 -7.17 9.04
CA PHE A 81 0.79 -5.78 9.47
C PHE A 81 1.97 -5.08 8.81
N PHE A 82 1.68 -3.92 8.24
CA PHE A 82 2.69 -3.02 7.68
C PHE A 82 2.90 -1.83 8.60
N ARG A 83 4.14 -1.34 8.67
CA ARG A 83 4.44 -0.06 9.32
C ARG A 83 4.94 0.95 8.29
N TYR A 84 4.70 2.22 8.58
CA TYR A 84 5.05 3.30 7.67
C TYR A 84 6.51 3.75 7.80
N SER A 85 7.09 3.72 9.01
CA SER A 85 8.42 4.27 9.29
C SER A 85 9.50 3.20 9.44
N ALA A 86 10.71 3.54 9.01
CA ALA A 86 11.92 2.83 9.42
C ALA A 86 12.17 3.11 10.91
N GLN A 87 12.46 2.05 11.69
CA GLN A 87 13.05 2.21 13.01
C GLN A 87 14.51 2.65 12.84
N ASN A 88 14.96 3.57 13.68
CA ASN A 88 16.38 3.71 13.94
C ASN A 88 16.80 2.41 14.65
N GLY A 89 17.79 1.71 14.08
CA GLY A 89 18.48 0.65 14.81
C GLY A 89 19.16 1.20 16.05
#